data_AF-A0A3C1RHI1-F1
#
_entry.id   AF-A0A3C1RHI1-F1
#
_cell.length_a   1.000
_cell.length_b   1.000
_cell.length_c   1.000
_cell.angle_alpha   90.00
_cell.angle_beta   90.00
_cell.angle_gamma   90.00
#
_symmetry.space_group_name_H-M   'P 1'
#
loop_
_entity.id
_entity.type
_entity.pdbx_description
1 polymer ?
#
loop_
_entity_poly.entity_id
_entity_poly.type
_entity_poly.pdbx_seq_one_letter_code
_entity_poly.pdbx_strand_id
1 'polypeptide(L)'
;KHNNYATREAIELLIYENNLTQENHNISFIKAILDKSQRNRFFKNILYKNHLLLLRSCIYFFYRYFFLFGFLDGKSGLIYHFLQGFWYRFLVDSKIIEIKYVAFEKKITIQEAITEVTGYKNFTV
;
A
#
# COMPACT_ATOMS: atom_id res chain seq x y z
N LYS A 1 -16.09 -5.34 -11.00
CA LYS A 1 -15.29 -4.22 -11.56
C LYS A 1 -14.22 -3.74 -10.56
N HIS A 2 -14.60 -3.18 -9.40
CA HIS A 2 -13.65 -2.63 -8.41
C HIS A 2 -12.61 -3.63 -7.89
N ASN A 3 -12.98 -4.89 -7.64
CA ASN A 3 -12.02 -5.94 -7.23
C ASN A 3 -10.89 -6.12 -8.25
N ASN A 4 -11.20 -6.14 -9.55
CA ASN A 4 -10.19 -6.33 -10.59
C ASN A 4 -9.27 -5.10 -10.70
N TYR A 5 -9.81 -3.88 -10.54
CA TYR A 5 -8.98 -2.67 -10.48
C TYR A 5 -8.08 -2.68 -9.25
N ALA A 6 -8.62 -3.00 -8.08
CA ALA A 6 -7.85 -3.06 -6.85
C ALA A 6 -6.74 -4.12 -6.93
N THR A 7 -7.02 -5.25 -7.58
CA THR A 7 -6.04 -6.31 -7.84
C THR A 7 -4.93 -5.83 -8.75
N ARG A 8 -5.24 -5.13 -9.85
CA ARG A 8 -4.24 -4.55 -10.76
C ARG A 8 -3.36 -3.52 -10.05
N GLU A 9 -3.96 -2.60 -9.30
CA GLU A 9 -3.23 -1.58 -8.55
C GLU A 9 -2.34 -2.19 -7.46
N ALA A 10 -2.81 -3.25 -6.78
CA ALA A 10 -2.00 -4.01 -5.83
C ALA A 10 -0.77 -4.63 -6.51
N ILE A 11 -0.95 -5.22 -7.69
CA ILE A 11 0.15 -5.80 -8.48
C ILE A 11 1.15 -4.72 -8.93
N GLU A 12 0.67 -3.60 -9.45
CA GLU A 12 1.52 -2.46 -9.84
C GLU A 12 2.37 -1.93 -8.67
N LEU A 13 1.76 -1.79 -7.49
CA LEU A 13 2.45 -1.34 -6.28
C LEU A 13 3.52 -2.36 -5.84
N LEU A 14 3.26 -3.66 -5.95
CA LEU A 14 4.22 -4.71 -5.63
C LEU A 14 5.40 -4.76 -6.62
N ILE A 15 5.14 -4.57 -7.92
CA ILE A 15 6.19 -4.45 -8.94
C ILE A 15 7.09 -3.25 -8.64
N TYR A 16 6.48 -2.09 -8.36
CA TYR A 16 7.21 -0.87 -8.02
C TYR A 16 8.07 -1.05 -6.75
N GLU A 17 7.54 -1.70 -5.73
CA GLU A 17 8.26 -2.01 -4.49
C GLU A 17 9.48 -2.90 -4.75
N ASN A 18 9.32 -3.95 -5.56
CA ASN A 18 10.43 -4.85 -5.93
C ASN A 18 11.54 -4.12 -6.70
N ASN A 19 11.18 -3.28 -7.67
CA ASN A 19 12.14 -2.52 -8.47
C ASN A 19 12.93 -1.51 -7.63
N LEU A 20 12.26 -0.83 -6.69
CA LEU A 20 12.94 0.03 -5.73
C LEU A 20 13.91 -0.74 -4.82
N THR A 21 13.57 -1.98 -4.47
CA THR A 21 14.41 -2.79 -3.57
C THR A 21 15.71 -3.22 -4.28
N GLN A 22 15.63 -3.54 -5.57
CA GLN A 22 16.80 -3.87 -6.41
C GLN A 22 17.75 -2.67 -6.58
N GLU A 23 17.22 -1.46 -6.73
CA GLU A 23 18.03 -0.24 -6.87
C GLU A 23 18.68 0.24 -5.55
N ASN A 24 18.16 -0.16 -4.37
CA ASN A 24 18.49 0.46 -3.07
C ASN A 24 19.38 -0.38 -2.14
N HIS A 25 20.24 -1.27 -2.66
CA HIS A 25 21.10 -2.15 -1.84
C HIS A 25 22.14 -1.45 -0.92
N ASN A 26 22.11 -0.12 -0.73
CA ASN A 26 23.11 0.64 0.04
C ASN A 26 22.57 1.84 0.84
N ILE A 27 21.52 1.68 1.65
CA ILE A 27 21.08 2.75 2.57
C ILE A 27 21.07 2.24 4.01
N SER A 28 22.13 2.59 4.76
CA SER A 28 22.24 2.29 6.19
C SER A 28 21.37 3.26 7.01
N PHE A 29 20.76 2.74 8.07
CA PHE A 29 19.94 3.49 9.05
C PHE A 29 20.63 4.77 9.56
N ILE A 30 21.96 4.74 9.67
CA ILE A 30 22.80 5.84 10.16
C ILE A 30 22.78 7.04 9.19
N LYS A 31 22.72 6.78 7.88
CA LYS A 31 22.75 7.81 6.84
C LYS A 31 21.41 8.56 6.71
N ALA A 32 20.31 7.89 7.05
CA ALA A 32 18.96 8.47 7.04
C ALA A 32 18.72 9.52 8.15
N ILE A 33 19.39 9.40 9.30
CA ILE A 33 19.26 10.36 10.41
C ILE A 33 19.90 11.71 10.05
N LEU A 34 21.02 11.67 9.33
CA LEU A 34 21.87 12.83 9.04
C LEU A 34 21.37 13.71 7.88
N ASP A 35 20.58 13.18 6.95
CA ASP A 35 20.23 13.88 5.71
C ASP A 35 18.70 13.96 5.47
N LYS A 36 18.20 15.17 5.20
CA LYS A 36 16.75 15.47 5.02
C LYS A 36 16.15 14.77 3.79
N SER A 37 16.96 14.55 2.75
CA SER A 37 16.57 13.77 1.56
C SER A 37 16.40 12.28 1.88
N GLN A 38 17.31 11.74 2.68
CA GLN A 38 17.29 10.35 3.10
C GLN A 38 16.25 10.06 4.19
N ARG A 39 15.88 11.04 5.03
CA ARG A 39 14.70 10.92 5.91
C ARG A 39 13.42 10.66 5.12
N ASN A 40 13.16 11.43 4.05
CA ASN A 40 12.00 11.19 3.19
C ASN A 40 12.04 9.79 2.55
N ARG A 41 13.23 9.28 2.21
CA ARG A 41 13.39 7.90 1.69
C ARG A 41 13.24 6.82 2.77
N PHE A 42 13.66 7.08 4.00
CA PHE A 42 13.51 6.19 5.14
C PHE A 42 12.06 6.10 5.62
N PHE A 43 11.37 7.25 5.70
CA PHE A 43 9.92 7.28 5.93
C PHE A 43 9.18 6.56 4.82
N LYS A 44 9.58 6.73 3.55
CA LYS A 44 9.07 5.91 2.44
C LYS A 44 9.29 4.42 2.74
N ASN A 45 10.52 3.98 3.06
CA ASN A 45 10.82 2.57 3.34
C ASN A 45 10.04 1.99 4.54
N ILE A 46 9.81 2.78 5.59
CA ILE A 46 8.95 2.39 6.73
C ILE A 46 7.48 2.35 6.33
N LEU A 47 7.01 3.32 5.54
CA LEU A 47 5.65 3.35 4.96
C LEU A 47 5.40 2.16 4.02
N TYR A 48 6.45 1.62 3.39
CA TYR A 48 6.40 0.43 2.54
C TYR A 48 6.52 -0.89 3.33
N LYS A 49 6.99 -0.86 4.59
CA LYS A 49 6.94 -2.05 5.47
C LYS A 49 5.50 -2.33 5.91
N ASN A 50 5.13 -3.60 5.85
CA ASN A 50 3.77 -4.17 5.94
C ASN A 50 2.79 -3.55 6.95
N HIS A 51 3.26 -2.95 8.04
CA HIS A 51 2.40 -2.32 9.07
C HIS A 51 1.74 -1.00 8.65
N LEU A 52 2.26 -0.28 7.64
CA LEU A 52 1.68 1.00 7.18
C LEU A 52 0.82 0.90 5.92
N LEU A 53 0.61 -0.31 5.38
CA LEU A 53 -0.26 -0.53 4.22
C LEU A 53 -1.67 -0.05 4.52
N LEU A 54 -2.31 -0.52 5.60
CA LEU A 54 -3.65 -0.05 5.97
C LEU A 54 -3.66 1.39 6.50
N LEU A 55 -2.53 1.85 7.05
CA LEU A 55 -2.43 3.17 7.66
C LEU A 55 -2.54 4.29 6.63
N ARG A 56 -2.10 4.09 5.38
CA ARG A 56 -2.25 5.11 4.31
C ARG A 56 -3.72 5.42 4.04
N SER A 57 -4.56 4.38 4.01
CA SER A 57 -5.99 4.48 3.75
C SER A 57 -6.69 5.17 4.91
N CYS A 58 -6.34 4.77 6.13
CA CYS A 58 -6.82 5.41 7.35
C CYS A 58 -6.43 6.89 7.40
N ILE A 59 -5.15 7.24 7.25
CA ILE A 59 -4.67 8.64 7.33
C ILE A 59 -5.35 9.50 6.28
N TYR A 60 -5.53 9.00 5.05
CA TYR A 60 -6.22 9.73 4.00
C TYR A 60 -7.68 10.02 4.37
N PHE A 61 -8.38 9.04 4.93
CA PHE A 61 -9.74 9.20 5.41
C PHE A 61 -9.83 10.17 6.59
N PHE A 62 -8.98 10.01 7.62
CA PHE A 62 -8.94 10.91 8.78
C PHE A 62 -8.63 12.34 8.38
N TYR A 63 -7.67 12.54 7.47
CA TYR A 63 -7.34 13.85 6.94
C TYR A 63 -8.57 14.50 6.29
N ARG A 64 -9.23 13.81 5.37
CA ARG A 64 -10.40 14.37 4.66
C ARG A 64 -11.61 14.55 5.58
N TYR A 65 -11.85 13.63 6.48
CA TYR A 65 -13.03 13.67 7.34
C TYR A 65 -12.91 14.75 8.43
N PHE A 66 -11.75 14.88 9.08
CA PHE A 66 -11.55 15.84 10.18
C PHE A 66 -11.01 17.20 9.73
N PHE A 67 -10.02 17.24 8.82
CA PHE A 67 -9.38 18.50 8.43
C PHE A 67 -10.07 19.21 7.26
N LEU A 68 -10.81 18.49 6.41
CA LEU A 68 -11.67 19.09 5.38
C LEU A 68 -13.12 19.22 5.85
N PHE A 69 -13.37 19.14 7.16
CA PHE A 69 -14.68 19.35 7.78
C PHE A 69 -15.80 18.42 7.27
N GLY A 70 -15.45 17.24 6.74
CA GLY A 70 -16.42 16.23 6.30
C GLY A 70 -17.34 15.71 7.41
N PHE A 71 -16.96 15.92 8.67
CA PHE A 71 -17.81 15.60 9.83
C PHE A 71 -19.01 16.54 9.99
N LEU A 72 -19.03 17.71 9.34
CA LEU A 72 -20.15 18.66 9.41
C LEU A 72 -21.45 18.08 8.84
N ASP A 73 -21.33 17.19 7.85
CA ASP A 73 -22.46 16.49 7.23
C ASP A 73 -22.94 15.26 8.04
N GLY A 74 -22.35 15.03 9.22
CA GLY A 74 -22.72 13.97 10.16
C GLY A 74 -22.59 12.57 9.55
N LYS A 75 -23.65 11.75 9.68
CA LYS A 75 -23.65 10.36 9.18
C LYS A 75 -23.47 10.27 7.67
N SER A 76 -24.07 11.20 6.93
CA SER A 76 -24.00 11.29 5.47
C SER A 76 -22.58 11.58 4.98
N GLY A 77 -21.89 12.52 5.64
CA GLY A 77 -20.48 12.85 5.36
C GLY A 77 -19.55 11.67 5.64
N LEU A 78 -19.77 10.94 6.73
CA LEU A 78 -19.02 9.73 7.06
C LEU A 78 -19.16 8.69 5.95
N ILE A 79 -20.39 8.36 5.54
CA ILE A 79 -20.67 7.38 4.49
C ILE A 79 -20.01 7.80 3.17
N TYR A 80 -20.14 9.09 2.81
CA TYR A 80 -19.56 9.63 1.59
C TYR A 80 -18.04 9.48 1.58
N HIS A 81 -17.34 9.99 2.60
CA HIS A 81 -15.88 9.92 2.64
C HIS A 81 -15.34 8.49 2.76
N PHE A 82 -16.09 7.62 3.43
CA PHE A 82 -15.73 6.22 3.56
C PHE A 82 -15.81 5.51 2.20
N LEU A 83 -16.93 5.65 1.48
CA LEU A 83 -17.11 4.98 0.19
C LEU A 83 -16.32 5.64 -0.95
N GLN A 84 -16.16 6.96 -0.91
CA GLN A 84 -15.47 7.72 -1.96
C GLN A 84 -13.97 7.46 -1.96
N GLY A 85 -13.34 7.39 -0.78
CA GLY A 85 -11.88 7.37 -0.68
C GLY A 85 -11.34 6.16 0.07
N PHE A 86 -11.93 5.83 1.21
CA PHE A 86 -11.37 4.81 2.10
C PHE A 86 -11.54 3.40 1.55
N TRP A 87 -12.75 3.03 1.13
CA TRP A 87 -13.11 1.66 0.81
C TRP A 87 -12.22 1.05 -0.28
N TYR A 88 -12.02 1.77 -1.39
CA TYR A 88 -11.22 1.28 -2.50
C TYR A 88 -9.74 1.14 -2.11
N ARG A 89 -9.18 2.13 -1.40
CA ARG A 89 -7.77 2.09 -1.00
C ARG A 89 -7.50 0.99 0.03
N PHE A 90 -8.44 0.79 0.95
CA PHE A 90 -8.41 -0.32 1.90
C PHE A 90 -8.44 -1.68 1.20
N LEU A 91 -9.27 -1.83 0.16
CA LEU A 91 -9.34 -3.05 -0.64
C LEU A 91 -8.01 -3.37 -1.36
N VAL A 92 -7.36 -2.36 -1.94
CA VAL A 92 -6.03 -2.49 -2.55
C VAL A 92 -5.02 -2.94 -1.51
N ASP A 93 -4.96 -2.27 -0.36
CA ASP A 93 -3.99 -2.59 0.70
C ASP A 93 -4.22 -3.99 1.27
N SER A 94 -5.47 -4.42 1.42
CA SER A 94 -5.82 -5.80 1.84
C SER A 94 -5.29 -6.85 0.86
N LYS A 95 -5.36 -6.59 -0.45
CA LYS A 95 -4.85 -7.51 -1.49
C LYS A 95 -3.33 -7.63 -1.44
N ILE A 96 -2.63 -6.52 -1.20
CA ILE A 96 -1.17 -6.52 -1.02
C ILE A 96 -0.79 -7.38 0.19
N ILE A 97 -1.51 -7.23 1.32
CA ILE A 97 -1.26 -8.00 2.54
C ILE A 97 -1.48 -9.48 2.30
N GLU A 98 -2.58 -9.85 1.64
CA GLU A 98 -2.90 -11.24 1.29
C GLU A 98 -1.78 -11.88 0.45
N ILE A 99 -1.32 -11.19 -0.60
CA ILE A 99 -0.24 -11.67 -1.47
C ILE A 99 1.07 -11.84 -0.67
N LYS A 100 1.45 -10.85 0.14
CA LYS A 100 2.67 -10.92 0.95
C LYS A 100 2.60 -12.02 2.01
N TYR A 101 1.42 -12.25 2.60
CA TYR A 101 1.21 -13.32 3.56
C TYR A 101 1.38 -14.69 2.92
N VAL A 102 0.79 -14.93 1.74
CA VAL A 102 0.95 -16.18 1.00
C VAL A 102 2.40 -16.40 0.58
N ALA A 103 3.08 -15.35 0.10
CA ALA A 103 4.50 -15.42 -0.23
C ALA A 103 5.36 -15.86 0.98
N PHE A 104 5.07 -15.29 2.16
CA PHE A 104 5.77 -15.61 3.40
C PHE A 104 5.49 -17.04 3.90
N GLU A 105 4.21 -17.42 3.99
CA GLU A 105 3.78 -18.75 4.45
C GLU A 105 4.35 -19.88 3.61
N LYS A 106 4.29 -19.74 2.28
CA LYS A 106 4.73 -20.79 1.34
C LYS A 106 6.20 -20.68 0.96
N LYS A 107 6.90 -19.62 1.42
CA LYS A 107 8.29 -19.31 1.06
C LYS A 107 8.50 -19.25 -0.46
N ILE A 108 7.50 -18.74 -1.18
CA ILE A 108 7.53 -18.55 -2.62
C ILE A 108 7.86 -17.10 -2.97
N THR A 109 8.22 -16.86 -4.23
CA THR A 109 8.46 -15.49 -4.71
C THR A 109 7.16 -14.68 -4.74
N ILE A 110 7.25 -13.34 -4.69
CA ILE A 110 6.08 -12.46 -4.78
C ILE A 110 5.34 -12.68 -6.11
N GLN A 111 6.04 -12.97 -7.20
CA GLN A 111 5.47 -13.28 -8.51
C GLN A 111 4.58 -14.54 -8.48
N GLU A 112 5.07 -15.60 -7.84
CA GLU A 112 4.32 -16.85 -7.66
C GLU A 112 3.11 -16.62 -6.75
N ALA A 113 3.26 -15.86 -5.67
CA ALA A 113 2.17 -15.52 -4.77
C ALA A 113 1.08 -14.68 -5.45
N ILE A 114 1.44 -13.71 -6.30
CA ILE A 114 0.48 -12.94 -7.10
C ILE A 114 -0.31 -13.91 -7.99
N THR A 115 0.38 -14.81 -8.69
CA THR A 115 -0.25 -15.77 -9.61
C THR A 115 -1.23 -16.67 -8.86
N GLU A 116 -0.87 -17.13 -7.67
CA GLU A 116 -1.69 -18.01 -6.86
C GLU A 116 -2.92 -17.30 -6.27
N VAL A 117 -2.75 -16.11 -5.69
CA VAL A 117 -3.84 -15.38 -5.04
C VAL A 117 -4.81 -14.76 -6.05
N THR A 118 -4.28 -14.28 -7.18
CA THR A 118 -5.06 -13.46 -8.12
C THR A 118 -5.39 -14.16 -9.43
N GLY A 119 -4.70 -15.26 -9.76
CA GLY A 119 -4.87 -16.00 -11.01
C GLY A 119 -4.31 -15.31 -12.26
N TYR A 120 -3.76 -14.10 -12.12
CA TYR A 120 -3.12 -13.38 -13.23
C TYR A 120 -1.75 -14.04 -13.54
N LYS A 121 -1.37 -14.16 -14.83
CA LYS A 121 -0.12 -14.85 -15.25
C LYS A 121 0.82 -13.97 -16.09
N ASN A 122 0.39 -12.78 -16.49
CA ASN A 122 1.12 -11.88 -17.40
C ASN A 122 1.45 -10.55 -16.71
N PHE A 123 2.39 -10.56 -15.78
CA PHE A 123 2.95 -9.36 -15.17
C PHE A 123 4.47 -9.50 -15.12
N THR A 124 5.17 -8.58 -15.76
CA THR A 124 6.64 -8.46 -15.69
C THR A 124 6.99 -7.59 -14.49
N VAL A 125 7.69 -8.18 -13.51
CA VAL A 125 8.42 -7.45 -12.46
C VAL A 125 9.75 -7.01 -13.03
#